data_AF-A0AAI9PPR5-F1
#
_entry.id   AF-A0AAI9PPR5-F1
#
_cell.length_a   1.000
_cell.length_b   1.000
_cell.length_c   1.000
_cell.angle_alpha   90.00
_cell.angle_beta   90.00
_cell.angle_gamma   90.00
#
_symmetry.space_group_name_H-M   'P 1'
#
loop_
_entity.id
_entity.type
_entity.pdbx_description
1 polymer ?
#
loop_
_entity_poly.entity_id
_entity_poly.type
_entity_poly.pdbx_seq_one_letter_code
_entity_poly.pdbx_strand_id
1 'polypeptide(L)' 'MAMAAAAVQANIDDEFHNYHALIAGGHWSLQHAHDVLAHADRDGLDLFKIAGLAKAIACHQCG' A
#
# COMPACT_ATOMS: atom_id res chain seq x y z
N MET A 1 1.72 25.49 -1.18
CA MET A 1 2.11 24.21 -0.53
C MET A 1 0.98 23.19 -0.38
N ALA A 2 -0.31 23.58 -0.28
CA ALA A 2 -1.42 22.61 -0.19
C ALA A 2 -1.59 21.71 -1.44
N MET A 3 -1.34 22.22 -2.64
CA MET A 3 -1.47 21.45 -3.89
C MET A 3 -0.49 20.28 -3.99
N ALA A 4 0.70 20.39 -3.41
CA ALA A 4 1.69 19.32 -3.43
C ALA A 4 1.32 18.18 -2.46
N ALA A 5 0.76 18.50 -1.29
CA ALA A 5 0.31 17.50 -0.33
C ALA A 5 -0.88 16.69 -0.85
N ALA A 6 -1.82 17.35 -1.54
CA ALA A 6 -2.97 16.67 -2.15
C ALA A 6 -2.53 15.71 -3.27
N ALA A 7 -1.56 16.11 -4.10
CA ALA A 7 -1.01 15.24 -5.15
C ALA A 7 -0.26 14.04 -4.56
N VAL A 8 0.51 14.23 -3.49
CA VAL A 8 1.16 13.13 -2.76
C VAL A 8 0.12 12.16 -2.19
N GLN A 9 -0.94 12.68 -1.58
CA GLN A 9 -2.01 11.85 -1.02
C GLN A 9 -2.73 11.04 -2.11
N ALA A 10 -3.01 11.64 -3.26
CA ALA A 10 -3.65 10.95 -4.37
C ALA A 10 -2.82 9.74 -4.85
N ASN A 11 -1.49 9.91 -4.99
CA ASN A 11 -0.60 8.82 -5.37
C ASN A 11 -0.61 7.67 -4.33
N ILE A 12 -0.63 8.00 -3.03
CA ILE A 12 -0.73 7.00 -1.95
C ILE A 12 -2.07 6.27 -2.03
N ASP A 13 -3.16 6.98 -2.32
CA ASP A 13 -4.49 6.42 -2.41
C ASP A 13 -4.64 5.50 -3.63
N ASP A 14 -4.00 5.83 -4.75
CA ASP A 14 -3.95 4.97 -5.94
C ASP A 14 -3.21 3.66 -5.64
N GLU A 15 -2.04 3.72 -5.01
CA GLU A 15 -1.30 2.51 -4.60
C GLU A 15 -2.08 1.70 -3.55
N PHE A 16 -2.76 2.38 -2.62
CA PHE A 16 -3.67 1.72 -1.67
C PHE A 16 -4.77 0.93 -2.38
N HIS A 17 -5.45 1.50 -3.36
CA HIS A 17 -6.52 0.80 -4.08
C HIS A 17 -5.98 -0.44 -4.82
N ASN A 18 -4.78 -0.34 -5.41
CA ASN A 18 -4.12 -1.46 -6.07
C ASN A 18 -3.84 -2.61 -5.08
N TYR A 19 -3.16 -2.34 -3.96
CA TYR A 19 -2.83 -3.36 -2.97
C TYR A 19 -4.05 -3.89 -2.23
N HIS A 20 -5.01 -3.03 -1.92
CA HIS A 20 -6.26 -3.46 -1.28
C HIS A 20 -7.04 -4.41 -2.19
N ALA A 21 -7.10 -4.16 -3.50
CA ALA A 21 -7.74 -5.09 -4.44
C ALA A 21 -7.03 -6.46 -4.47
N LEU A 22 -5.69 -6.48 -4.39
CA LEU A 22 -4.92 -7.73 -4.34
C LEU A 22 -5.21 -8.53 -3.06
N ILE A 23 -5.26 -7.86 -1.90
CA ILE A 23 -5.52 -8.50 -0.60
C ILE A 23 -6.99 -8.93 -0.49
N ALA A 24 -7.94 -8.03 -0.77
CA ALA A 24 -9.37 -8.30 -0.67
C ALA A 24 -9.86 -9.31 -1.72
N GLY A 25 -9.25 -9.33 -2.90
CA GLY A 25 -9.50 -10.32 -3.94
C GLY A 25 -8.87 -11.70 -3.66
N GLY A 26 -8.12 -11.84 -2.57
CA GLY A 26 -7.45 -13.09 -2.20
C GLY A 26 -6.28 -13.48 -3.10
N HIS A 27 -5.83 -12.58 -3.98
CA HIS A 27 -4.64 -12.78 -4.80
C HIS A 27 -3.39 -12.75 -3.93
N TRP A 28 -3.36 -11.88 -2.92
CA TRP A 28 -2.33 -11.81 -1.90
C TRP A 28 -2.89 -12.26 -0.56
N SER A 29 -2.14 -13.10 0.15
CA SER A 29 -2.39 -13.30 1.57
C SER A 29 -1.91 -12.09 2.37
N LEU A 30 -2.52 -11.86 3.54
CA LEU A 30 -2.05 -10.80 4.44
C LEU A 30 -0.59 -11.01 4.85
N GLN A 31 -0.17 -12.26 5.03
CA GLN A 31 1.23 -12.59 5.33
C GLN A 31 2.17 -12.16 4.18
N HIS A 32 1.79 -12.44 2.93
CA HIS A 32 2.60 -12.02 1.79
C HIS A 32 2.72 -10.50 1.70
N ALA A 33 1.63 -9.77 1.96
CA ALA A 33 1.65 -8.31 2.02
C ALA A 33 2.63 -7.78 3.10
N HIS A 34 2.67 -8.41 4.27
CA HIS A 34 3.66 -8.09 5.32
C HIS A 34 5.08 -8.41 4.89
N ASP A 35 5.32 -9.54 4.23
CA ASP A 35 6.65 -9.93 3.76
C ASP A 35 7.19 -8.94 2.73
N VAL A 36 6.35 -8.49 1.78
CA VAL A 36 6.72 -7.45 0.80
C VAL A 36 7.02 -6.12 1.50
N LEU A 37 6.20 -5.71 2.47
CA LEU A 37 6.45 -4.48 3.22
C LEU A 37 7.75 -4.54 4.04
N ALA A 38 8.05 -5.68 4.65
CA ALA A 38 9.27 -5.90 5.44
C ALA A 38 10.55 -5.92 4.56
N HIS A 39 10.42 -6.25 3.28
CA HIS A 39 11.52 -6.32 2.32
C HIS A 39 11.39 -5.28 1.19
N ALA A 40 10.74 -4.14 1.46
CA ALA A 40 10.48 -3.10 0.48
C ALA A 40 11.73 -2.63 -0.29
N ASP A 41 12.89 -2.58 0.39
CA ASP A 41 14.18 -2.23 -0.22
C ASP A 41 14.65 -3.26 -1.26
N ARG A 42 14.37 -4.54 -1.01
CA ARG A 42 14.72 -5.65 -1.92
C ARG A 42 13.78 -5.70 -3.11
N ASP A 43 12.50 -5.43 -2.88
CA ASP A 43 11.44 -5.52 -3.89
C ASP A 43 11.32 -4.23 -4.72
N GLY A 44 12.14 -3.21 -4.42
CA GLY A 44 12.22 -1.96 -5.19
C GLY A 44 10.95 -1.12 -5.07
N LEU A 45 10.26 -1.17 -3.93
CA LEU A 45 9.09 -0.34 -3.69
C LEU A 45 9.53 1.11 -3.42
N ASP A 46 8.91 2.04 -4.13
CA ASP A 46 9.03 3.46 -3.80
C ASP A 46 8.17 3.83 -2.58
N LEU A 47 8.37 5.05 -2.07
CA LEU A 47 7.68 5.57 -0.89
C LEU A 47 6.14 5.57 -1.03
N PHE A 48 5.60 5.77 -2.23
CA PHE A 48 4.15 5.79 -2.44
C PHE A 48 3.59 4.36 -2.37
N LYS A 49 4.30 3.39 -2.96
CA LYS A 49 3.96 1.97 -2.86
C LYS A 49 4.02 1.46 -1.44
N ILE A 50 5.06 1.82 -0.69
CA ILE A 50 5.20 1.47 0.74
C ILE A 50 4.02 2.04 1.53
N ALA A 51 3.70 3.33 1.34
CA ALA A 51 2.60 3.99 2.05
C ALA A 51 1.23 3.38 1.68
N GLY A 52 1.00 3.13 0.40
CA GLY A 52 -0.23 2.50 -0.10
C GLY A 52 -0.42 1.08 0.44
N LEU A 53 0.64 0.26 0.41
CA LEU A 53 0.63 -1.11 0.93
C LEU A 53 0.36 -1.13 2.44
N ALA A 54 1.06 -0.29 3.21
CA ALA A 54 0.85 -0.16 4.65
C ALA A 54 -0.60 0.25 4.98
N LYS A 55 -1.17 1.20 4.23
CA LYS A 55 -2.58 1.60 4.36
C LYS A 55 -3.54 0.45 4.04
N ALA A 56 -3.24 -0.35 3.00
CA ALA A 56 -4.07 -1.49 2.60
C ALA A 56 -4.09 -2.59 3.67
N ILE A 57 -2.92 -2.93 4.22
CA ILE A 57 -2.78 -3.88 5.34
C ILE A 57 -3.56 -3.39 6.56
N ALA A 58 -3.40 -2.11 6.94
CA ALA A 58 -4.10 -1.53 8.07
C ALA A 58 -5.63 -1.55 7.88
N CYS A 59 -6.11 -1.19 6.68
CA CYS A 59 -7.55 -1.21 6.37
C CYS A 59 -8.15 -2.62 6.49
N HIS A 60 -7.42 -3.65 6.07
CA HIS A 60 -7.87 -5.03 6.17
C HIS A 60 -7.90 -5.54 7.62
N GLN A 61 -7.03 -5.03 8.49
CA GLN A 61 -6.99 -5.37 9.93
C GLN A 61 -8.02 -4.62 10.77
N CYS A 62 -8.61 -3.54 10.24
CA CYS A 62 -9.68 -2.78 10.91
C CYS A 62 -11.08 -3.36 10.67
N GLY A 63 -11.20 -4.38 9.82
CA GLY A 63 -12.46 -5.04 9.44
C GLY A 63 -12.84 -6.21 10.33
#